data_AF-A0A1D1YY72-F1
#
_entry.id   AF-A0A1D1YY72-F1
#
_cell.length_a   1.000
_cell.length_b   1.000
_cell.length_c   1.000
_cell.angle_alpha   90.00
_cell.angle_beta   90.00
_cell.angle_gamma   90.00
#
_symmetry.space_group_name_H-M   'P 1'
#
loop_
_entity.id
_entity.type
_entity.pdbx_description
1 polymer ?
#
loop_
_entity_poly.entity_id
_entity_poly.type
_entity_poly.pdbx_seq_one_letter_code
_entity_poly.pdbx_strand_id
1 'polypeptide(L)'
;KTGISDPVSFGSELSNRAPTFDMDLADLMDGNQPMSYEKAFSFFAQDPSQKWAAYIAGTILVLMSELGVQFNDSISILVSSAVPEGKGVSSSAAVEVATMSAIAAAHGLNITPRELALLCQKVENCIVGAPCGVMDQMTSACGEANKLLAMVCQPAEVKELVTIPTHIRFWGIDSGIRHSVGGTDYGSVRIGTFMGRKMIKSAASALLSRSLATNTLHQADGMNSDEIEEDGIVLLKNESSPDYLCNLSTHRYEAVYAKILPECMLGETFLEAYTDHNDPVTVIDPKRTYGVRSPTKHPIYENFRVKAFKALLTATTTDDQLSALGELMYQCHYSYNDCGLG
;
A
#
# COMPACT_ATOMS: atom_id res chain seq x y z
N LYS A 1 -38.60 -3.77 -7.74
CA LYS A 1 -37.75 -2.86 -6.94
C LYS A 1 -36.73 -3.74 -6.24
N THR A 2 -35.56 -3.84 -6.85
CA THR A 2 -34.41 -4.62 -6.41
C THR A 2 -33.46 -3.61 -5.78
N GLY A 3 -33.57 -3.41 -4.47
CA GLY A 3 -32.81 -2.39 -3.74
C GLY A 3 -31.72 -3.02 -2.88
N ILE A 4 -30.68 -2.28 -2.53
CA ILE A 4 -29.85 -2.66 -1.38
C ILE A 4 -30.58 -2.08 -0.17
N SER A 5 -31.26 -2.94 0.60
CA SER A 5 -31.93 -2.54 1.83
C SER A 5 -30.98 -2.64 3.02
N ASP A 6 -30.59 -1.49 3.55
CA ASP A 6 -30.05 -1.28 4.89
C ASP A 6 -28.74 -2.01 5.28
N PRO A 7 -27.53 -1.56 4.84
CA PRO A 7 -26.35 -1.60 5.70
C PRO A 7 -26.61 -0.87 7.01
N VAL A 8 -26.67 -1.61 8.13
CA VAL A 8 -26.78 -1.06 9.49
C VAL A 8 -25.44 -1.21 10.24
N SER A 9 -24.95 -0.12 10.83
CA SER A 9 -23.72 -0.08 11.64
C SER A 9 -24.03 0.16 13.12
N PHE A 10 -23.83 -0.87 13.96
CA PHE A 10 -23.92 -0.74 15.42
C PHE A 10 -22.61 -0.17 15.98
N GLY A 11 -22.68 0.97 16.68
CA GLY A 11 -21.50 1.69 17.22
C GLY A 11 -21.29 3.10 16.65
N SER A 12 -22.19 3.57 15.78
CA SER A 12 -22.14 4.91 15.17
C SER A 12 -22.21 6.07 16.18
N GLU A 13 -22.67 5.85 17.41
CA GLU A 13 -22.74 6.91 18.44
C GLU A 13 -21.37 7.52 18.79
N LEU A 14 -20.27 6.86 18.43
CA LEU A 14 -18.90 7.32 18.68
C LEU A 14 -18.24 8.05 17.50
N SER A 15 -18.85 8.01 16.30
CA SER A 15 -18.32 8.57 15.06
C SER A 15 -19.48 9.16 14.25
N ASN A 16 -19.50 10.45 13.94
CA ASN A 16 -20.58 11.20 13.24
C ASN A 16 -21.08 10.59 11.90
N ARG A 17 -21.62 9.37 11.90
CA ARG A 17 -22.05 8.58 10.75
C ARG A 17 -23.50 8.22 10.89
N ALA A 18 -24.19 8.19 9.75
CA ALA A 18 -25.53 7.62 9.69
C ALA A 18 -25.46 6.12 10.08
N PRO A 19 -26.32 5.64 10.98
CA PRO A 19 -26.35 4.23 11.38
C PRO A 19 -26.87 3.32 10.26
N THR A 20 -27.57 3.89 9.28
CA THR A 20 -28.14 3.19 8.15
C THR A 20 -27.77 3.89 6.85
N PHE A 21 -27.78 3.15 5.76
CA PHE A 21 -27.65 3.68 4.40
C PHE A 21 -28.53 2.84 3.48
N ASP A 22 -29.18 3.47 2.50
CA ASP A 22 -30.06 2.80 1.53
C ASP A 22 -29.81 3.38 0.14
N MET A 23 -29.84 2.51 -0.87
CA MET A 23 -29.76 2.92 -2.27
C MET A 23 -30.46 1.92 -3.20
N ASP A 24 -30.89 2.37 -4.38
CA ASP A 24 -31.36 1.44 -5.41
C ASP A 24 -30.15 0.80 -6.09
N LEU A 25 -30.21 -0.49 -6.44
CA LEU A 25 -29.15 -1.12 -7.23
C LEU A 25 -28.98 -0.41 -8.59
N ALA A 26 -30.06 0.18 -9.11
CA ALA A 26 -30.02 0.98 -10.32
C ALA A 26 -29.11 2.22 -10.21
N ASP A 27 -28.85 2.73 -9.00
CA ASP A 27 -27.95 3.87 -8.79
C ASP A 27 -26.47 3.50 -9.04
N LEU A 28 -26.14 2.20 -9.01
CA LEU A 28 -24.82 1.68 -9.40
C LEU A 28 -24.68 1.44 -10.91
N MET A 29 -25.69 1.78 -11.71
CA MET A 29 -25.74 1.51 -13.15
C MET A 29 -25.65 2.80 -13.98
N ASP A 30 -24.98 2.72 -15.12
CA ASP A 30 -25.01 3.70 -16.20
C ASP A 30 -25.66 3.05 -17.44
N GLY A 31 -26.99 3.11 -17.48
CA GLY A 31 -27.78 2.34 -18.43
C GLY A 31 -27.73 0.84 -18.13
N ASN A 32 -27.19 0.04 -19.06
CA ASN A 32 -27.10 -1.42 -18.94
C ASN A 32 -25.72 -1.90 -18.46
N GLN A 33 -24.84 -1.00 -18.04
CA GLN A 33 -23.50 -1.32 -17.54
C GLN A 33 -23.30 -0.74 -16.15
N PRO A 34 -22.42 -1.32 -15.33
CA PRO A 34 -22.05 -0.73 -14.05
C PRO A 34 -21.48 0.68 -14.26
N MET A 35 -21.74 1.59 -13.33
CA MET A 35 -21.18 2.94 -13.37
C MET A 35 -19.65 2.92 -13.25
N SER A 36 -18.97 3.94 -13.76
CA SER A 36 -17.51 4.04 -13.60
C SER A 36 -17.11 4.29 -12.14
N TYR A 37 -15.90 3.87 -11.75
CA TYR A 37 -15.41 4.08 -10.39
C TYR A 37 -15.30 5.57 -10.03
N GLU A 38 -15.00 6.45 -10.98
CA GLU A 38 -14.95 7.90 -10.74
C GLU A 38 -16.34 8.48 -10.40
N LYS A 39 -17.38 7.97 -11.06
CA LYS A 39 -18.76 8.35 -10.73
C LYS A 39 -19.15 7.82 -9.35
N ALA A 40 -18.77 6.59 -9.01
CA ALA A 40 -19.03 6.00 -7.70
C ALA A 40 -18.31 6.76 -6.57
N PHE A 41 -17.02 7.10 -6.75
CA PHE A 41 -16.27 7.96 -5.83
C PHE A 41 -16.99 9.30 -5.62
N SER A 42 -17.39 9.94 -6.71
CA SER A 42 -18.11 11.23 -6.64
C SER A 42 -19.46 11.10 -5.94
N PHE A 43 -20.16 9.98 -6.10
CA PHE A 43 -21.45 9.69 -5.47
C PHE A 43 -21.29 9.54 -3.94
N PHE A 44 -20.42 8.64 -3.49
CA PHE A 44 -20.22 8.40 -2.05
C PHE A 44 -19.51 9.55 -1.33
N ALA A 45 -18.83 10.45 -2.05
CA ALA A 45 -18.20 11.62 -1.47
C ALA A 45 -19.18 12.75 -1.07
N GLN A 46 -20.44 12.72 -1.53
CA GLN A 46 -21.40 13.82 -1.35
C GLN A 46 -21.80 14.04 0.10
N ASP A 47 -22.05 12.96 0.84
CA ASP A 47 -22.43 13.00 2.25
C ASP A 47 -21.31 12.40 3.12
N PRO A 48 -20.54 13.22 3.84
CA PRO A 48 -19.51 12.75 4.76
C PRO A 48 -20.00 11.72 5.79
N SER A 49 -21.28 11.79 6.21
CA SER A 49 -21.86 10.87 7.20
C SER A 49 -22.14 9.47 6.63
N GLN A 50 -22.18 9.34 5.30
CA GLN A 50 -22.47 8.10 4.58
C GLN A 50 -21.26 7.52 3.84
N LYS A 51 -20.09 8.17 3.91
CA LYS A 51 -18.85 7.69 3.27
C LYS A 51 -18.48 6.25 3.60
N TRP A 52 -18.88 5.76 4.78
CA TRP A 52 -18.62 4.38 5.19
C TRP A 52 -19.33 3.35 4.30
N ALA A 53 -20.47 3.72 3.68
CA ALA A 53 -21.20 2.84 2.78
C ALA A 53 -20.40 2.50 1.51
N ALA A 54 -19.44 3.35 1.12
CA ALA A 54 -18.56 3.11 -0.02
C ALA A 54 -17.76 1.81 0.12
N TYR A 55 -17.31 1.46 1.33
CA TYR A 55 -16.59 0.20 1.60
C TYR A 55 -17.47 -1.04 1.42
N ILE A 56 -18.80 -0.90 1.45
CA ILE A 56 -19.75 -2.01 1.37
C ILE A 56 -20.37 -2.05 -0.02
N ALA A 57 -21.08 -0.99 -0.41
CA ALA A 57 -21.71 -0.90 -1.72
C ALA A 57 -20.69 -0.89 -2.87
N GLY A 58 -19.47 -0.40 -2.61
CA GLY A 58 -18.37 -0.50 -3.57
C GLY A 58 -17.97 -1.94 -3.89
N THR A 59 -18.11 -2.89 -2.96
CA THR A 59 -17.84 -4.31 -3.25
C THR A 59 -18.80 -4.87 -4.29
N ILE A 60 -20.07 -4.45 -4.27
CA ILE A 60 -21.10 -4.84 -5.24
C ILE A 60 -20.70 -4.32 -6.62
N LEU A 61 -20.36 -3.02 -6.71
CA LEU A 61 -19.93 -2.40 -7.95
C LEU A 61 -18.67 -3.05 -8.56
N VAL A 62 -17.69 -3.39 -7.71
CA VAL A 62 -16.47 -4.08 -8.15
C VAL A 62 -16.78 -5.49 -8.65
N LEU A 63 -17.64 -6.26 -7.97
CA LEU A 63 -18.05 -7.58 -8.44
C LEU A 63 -18.80 -7.51 -9.78
N MET A 64 -19.64 -6.50 -9.99
CA MET A 64 -20.31 -6.26 -11.26
C MET A 64 -19.31 -5.91 -12.37
N SER A 65 -18.39 -4.99 -12.10
CA SER A 65 -17.45 -4.46 -13.08
C SER A 65 -16.35 -5.45 -13.46
N GLU A 66 -15.78 -6.16 -12.48
CA GLU A 66 -14.60 -7.01 -12.70
C GLU A 66 -14.96 -8.47 -13.00
N LEU A 67 -16.06 -8.97 -12.41
CA LEU A 67 -16.47 -10.37 -12.56
C LEU A 67 -17.80 -10.53 -13.32
N GLY A 68 -18.44 -9.44 -13.74
CA GLY A 68 -19.69 -9.48 -14.51
C GLY A 68 -20.91 -9.96 -13.72
N VAL A 69 -20.83 -9.96 -12.39
CA VAL A 69 -21.90 -10.47 -11.52
C VAL A 69 -23.17 -9.64 -11.71
N GLN A 70 -24.30 -10.32 -11.87
CA GLN A 70 -25.62 -9.69 -12.01
C GLN A 70 -26.42 -9.87 -10.71
N PHE A 71 -26.82 -8.75 -10.11
CA PHE A 71 -27.63 -8.75 -8.90
C PHE A 71 -29.09 -8.49 -9.27
N ASN A 72 -29.91 -9.55 -9.25
CA ASN A 72 -31.33 -9.51 -9.61
C ASN A 72 -32.27 -9.40 -8.41
N ASP A 73 -31.74 -9.54 -7.20
CA ASP A 73 -32.48 -9.54 -5.95
C ASP A 73 -31.97 -8.41 -5.05
N SER A 74 -32.81 -8.02 -4.09
CA SER A 74 -32.41 -7.06 -3.06
C SER A 74 -31.36 -7.64 -2.12
N ILE A 75 -30.45 -6.79 -1.62
CA ILE A 75 -29.38 -7.19 -0.68
C ILE A 75 -29.58 -6.46 0.64
N SER A 76 -29.57 -7.20 1.75
CA SER A 76 -29.52 -6.63 3.10
C SER A 76 -28.31 -7.11 3.87
N ILE A 77 -27.56 -6.17 4.45
CA ILE A 77 -26.28 -6.43 5.10
C ILE A 77 -26.30 -5.82 6.51
N LEU A 78 -26.04 -6.62 7.52
CA LEU A 78 -25.82 -6.12 8.87
C LEU A 78 -24.31 -6.09 9.15
N VAL A 79 -23.75 -4.93 9.51
CA VAL A 79 -22.34 -4.80 9.85
C VAL A 79 -22.18 -4.70 11.37
N SER A 80 -21.41 -5.64 11.92
CA SER A 80 -20.97 -5.63 13.30
C SER A 80 -19.48 -5.92 13.34
N SER A 81 -18.71 -5.05 13.99
CA SER A 81 -17.26 -5.18 14.06
C SER A 81 -16.78 -4.93 15.49
N ALA A 82 -15.89 -5.82 15.96
CA ALA A 82 -15.11 -5.61 17.17
C ALA A 82 -13.72 -5.00 16.87
N VAL A 83 -13.37 -4.80 15.59
CA VAL A 83 -12.10 -4.20 15.19
C VAL A 83 -12.15 -2.70 15.48
N PRO A 84 -11.23 -2.16 16.30
CA PRO A 84 -11.23 -0.74 16.63
C PRO A 84 -11.07 0.14 15.40
N GLU A 85 -11.93 1.13 15.29
CA GLU A 85 -11.94 2.01 14.14
C GLU A 85 -10.89 3.13 14.21
N GLY A 86 -10.20 3.37 13.08
CA GLY A 86 -9.26 4.48 12.96
C GLY A 86 -8.02 4.33 13.84
N LYS A 87 -7.76 3.10 14.32
CA LYS A 87 -6.64 2.75 15.20
C LYS A 87 -5.46 2.09 14.47
N GLY A 88 -5.43 2.15 13.14
CA GLY A 88 -4.35 1.57 12.34
C GLY A 88 -4.31 0.04 12.38
N VAL A 89 -5.47 -0.60 12.61
CA VAL A 89 -5.64 -2.06 12.65
C VAL A 89 -6.52 -2.56 11.50
N SER A 90 -6.44 -1.88 10.35
CA SER A 90 -7.06 -2.33 9.09
C SER A 90 -8.59 -2.51 9.14
N SER A 91 -9.29 -1.63 9.87
CA SER A 91 -10.75 -1.74 10.03
C SER A 91 -11.53 -1.59 8.72
N SER A 92 -11.01 -0.84 7.73
CA SER A 92 -11.61 -0.72 6.39
C SER A 92 -11.51 -2.03 5.61
N ALA A 93 -10.29 -2.54 5.45
CA ALA A 93 -10.04 -3.80 4.75
C ALA A 93 -10.81 -4.98 5.36
N ALA A 94 -10.94 -5.05 6.69
CA ALA A 94 -11.71 -6.09 7.36
C ALA A 94 -13.20 -6.06 6.95
N VAL A 95 -13.80 -4.86 6.87
CA VAL A 95 -15.21 -4.68 6.46
C VAL A 95 -15.40 -5.03 4.99
N GLU A 96 -14.50 -4.58 4.11
CA GLU A 96 -14.55 -4.90 2.68
C GLU A 96 -14.43 -6.40 2.43
N VAL A 97 -13.42 -7.05 3.02
CA VAL A 97 -13.16 -8.48 2.87
C VAL A 97 -14.32 -9.31 3.43
N ALA A 98 -14.85 -8.95 4.60
CA ALA A 98 -16.00 -9.65 5.17
C ALA A 98 -17.26 -9.50 4.30
N THR A 99 -17.54 -8.28 3.83
CA THR A 99 -18.69 -7.99 2.97
C THR A 99 -18.61 -8.75 1.65
N MET A 100 -17.48 -8.63 0.94
CA MET A 100 -17.29 -9.28 -0.35
C MET A 100 -17.29 -10.81 -0.21
N SER A 101 -16.73 -11.36 0.87
CA SER A 101 -16.82 -12.79 1.17
C SER A 101 -18.25 -13.27 1.36
N ALA A 102 -19.06 -12.51 2.11
CA ALA A 102 -20.46 -12.84 2.35
C ALA A 102 -21.29 -12.81 1.05
N ILE A 103 -21.09 -11.78 0.22
CA ILE A 103 -21.75 -11.66 -1.09
C ILE A 103 -21.30 -12.79 -2.02
N ALA A 104 -20.00 -13.07 -2.10
CA ALA A 104 -19.47 -14.15 -2.91
C ALA A 104 -20.07 -15.51 -2.51
N ALA A 105 -20.14 -15.79 -1.21
CA ALA A 105 -20.76 -17.01 -0.70
C ALA A 105 -22.26 -17.09 -1.01
N ALA A 106 -23.00 -15.99 -0.84
CA ALA A 106 -24.44 -15.92 -1.12
C ALA A 106 -24.76 -16.15 -2.62
N HIS A 107 -23.87 -15.72 -3.51
CA HIS A 107 -24.02 -15.85 -4.96
C HIS A 107 -23.28 -17.06 -5.56
N GLY A 108 -22.67 -17.91 -4.73
CA GLY A 108 -21.93 -19.09 -5.19
C GLY A 108 -20.70 -18.76 -6.05
N LEU A 109 -20.10 -17.57 -5.85
CA LEU A 109 -18.90 -17.15 -6.56
C LEU A 109 -17.66 -17.84 -5.97
N ASN A 110 -16.84 -18.42 -6.84
CA ASN A 110 -15.57 -19.00 -6.45
C ASN A 110 -14.44 -17.98 -6.67
N ILE A 111 -14.10 -17.23 -5.62
CA ILE A 111 -13.05 -16.20 -5.62
C ILE A 111 -11.94 -16.66 -4.68
N THR A 112 -10.69 -16.72 -5.15
CA THR A 112 -9.58 -17.07 -4.27
C THR A 112 -9.30 -15.96 -3.25
N PRO A 113 -8.72 -16.25 -2.07
CA PRO A 113 -8.42 -15.22 -1.07
C PRO A 113 -7.57 -14.05 -1.59
N ARG A 114 -6.62 -14.34 -2.49
CA ARG A 114 -5.80 -13.32 -3.13
C ARG A 114 -6.60 -12.43 -4.07
N GLU A 115 -7.45 -13.02 -4.91
CA GLU A 115 -8.32 -12.26 -5.82
C GLU A 115 -9.30 -11.39 -5.03
N LEU A 116 -9.90 -11.95 -3.98
CA LEU A 116 -10.79 -11.24 -3.07
C LEU A 116 -10.09 -10.00 -2.48
N ALA A 117 -8.86 -10.16 -1.99
CA ALA A 117 -8.08 -9.07 -1.44
C ALA A 117 -7.77 -7.98 -2.48
N LEU A 118 -7.44 -8.36 -3.71
CA LEU A 118 -7.18 -7.41 -4.81
C LEU A 118 -8.44 -6.65 -5.24
N LEU A 119 -9.59 -7.32 -5.27
CA LEU A 119 -10.88 -6.69 -5.55
C LEU A 119 -11.25 -5.71 -4.42
N CYS A 120 -11.05 -6.07 -3.16
CA CYS A 120 -11.24 -5.16 -2.02
C CYS A 120 -10.29 -3.95 -2.10
N GLN A 121 -9.01 -4.17 -2.43
CA GLN A 121 -8.06 -3.07 -2.61
C GLN A 121 -8.51 -2.08 -3.72
N LYS A 122 -9.19 -2.60 -4.76
CA LYS A 122 -9.76 -1.77 -5.81
C LYS A 122 -10.97 -0.96 -5.31
N VAL A 123 -11.80 -1.49 -4.40
CA VAL A 123 -12.85 -0.72 -3.72
C VAL A 123 -12.23 0.48 -2.99
N GLU A 124 -11.22 0.23 -2.15
CA GLU A 124 -10.62 1.27 -1.31
C GLU A 124 -9.90 2.35 -2.15
N ASN A 125 -9.15 1.94 -3.19
CA ASN A 125 -8.43 2.89 -4.05
C ASN A 125 -9.36 3.67 -4.98
N CYS A 126 -10.31 3.01 -5.65
CA CYS A 126 -11.04 3.61 -6.76
C CYS A 126 -12.41 4.19 -6.37
N ILE A 127 -13.05 3.67 -5.33
CA ILE A 127 -14.41 4.08 -4.91
C ILE A 127 -14.34 4.90 -3.63
N VAL A 128 -13.57 4.46 -2.63
CA VAL A 128 -13.38 5.22 -1.38
C VAL A 128 -12.39 6.38 -1.60
N GLY A 129 -11.39 6.17 -2.46
CA GLY A 129 -10.36 7.16 -2.79
C GLY A 129 -9.19 7.18 -1.81
N ALA A 130 -8.98 6.11 -1.04
CA ALA A 130 -7.85 5.97 -0.13
C ALA A 130 -6.69 5.26 -0.86
N PRO A 131 -5.51 5.91 -1.03
CA PRO A 131 -4.43 5.42 -1.89
C PRO A 131 -3.58 4.29 -1.27
N CYS A 132 -4.23 3.30 -0.68
CA CYS A 132 -3.65 2.25 0.15
C CYS A 132 -2.85 1.19 -0.64
N GLY A 133 -1.96 0.50 0.07
CA GLY A 133 -1.35 -0.75 -0.39
C GLY A 133 -2.32 -1.93 -0.30
N VAL A 134 -1.82 -3.15 -0.57
CA VAL A 134 -2.65 -4.39 -0.59
C VAL A 134 -2.53 -5.21 0.71
N MET A 135 -1.64 -4.80 1.61
CA MET A 135 -1.22 -5.58 2.77
C MET A 135 -2.39 -5.91 3.70
N ASP A 136 -3.25 -4.93 3.95
CA ASP A 136 -4.37 -5.04 4.88
C ASP A 136 -5.42 -6.03 4.38
N GLN A 137 -5.81 -5.92 3.11
CA GLN A 137 -6.76 -6.84 2.48
C GLN A 137 -6.18 -8.25 2.38
N MET A 138 -4.90 -8.39 2.03
CA MET A 138 -4.22 -9.70 1.96
C MET A 138 -4.12 -10.34 3.34
N THR A 139 -3.81 -9.57 4.38
CA THR A 139 -3.74 -10.07 5.75
C THR A 139 -5.11 -10.52 6.25
N SER A 140 -6.16 -9.74 5.96
CA SER A 140 -7.53 -10.09 6.31
C SER A 140 -8.05 -11.32 5.57
N ALA A 141 -7.70 -11.51 4.29
CA ALA A 141 -8.20 -12.61 3.47
C ALA A 141 -7.37 -13.90 3.57
N CYS A 142 -6.05 -13.80 3.75
CA CYS A 142 -5.11 -14.93 3.72
C CYS A 142 -4.49 -15.27 5.09
N GLY A 143 -4.82 -14.53 6.14
CA GLY A 143 -4.26 -14.75 7.48
C GLY A 143 -4.67 -16.09 8.08
N GLU A 144 -3.78 -16.69 8.86
CA GLU A 144 -4.05 -17.88 9.66
C GLU A 144 -3.74 -17.62 11.13
N ALA A 145 -4.52 -18.26 12.02
CA ALA A 145 -4.34 -18.13 13.46
C ALA A 145 -2.91 -18.52 13.89
N ASN A 146 -2.30 -17.71 14.74
CA ASN A 146 -0.94 -17.88 15.28
C ASN A 146 0.19 -17.87 14.23
N LYS A 147 -0.04 -17.27 13.05
CA LYS A 147 0.97 -17.09 12.02
C LYS A 147 1.04 -15.65 11.54
N LEU A 148 2.25 -15.20 11.21
CA LEU A 148 2.48 -13.96 10.46
C LEU A 148 2.42 -14.25 8.96
N LEU A 149 1.85 -13.35 8.17
CA LEU A 149 1.80 -13.46 6.72
C LEU A 149 3.02 -12.77 6.11
N ALA A 150 3.99 -13.52 5.60
CA ALA A 150 5.08 -12.95 4.82
C ALA A 150 4.67 -12.90 3.35
N MET A 151 4.69 -11.70 2.77
CA MET A 151 4.20 -11.48 1.40
C MET A 151 5.04 -10.47 0.63
N VAL A 152 4.90 -10.50 -0.69
CA VAL A 152 5.38 -9.46 -1.58
C VAL A 152 4.17 -8.67 -2.07
N CYS A 153 4.13 -7.36 -1.82
CA CYS A 153 2.96 -6.54 -2.13
C CYS A 153 2.72 -6.35 -3.63
N GLN A 154 3.74 -6.53 -4.47
CA GLN A 154 3.65 -6.42 -5.93
C GLN A 154 4.40 -7.63 -6.52
N PRO A 155 3.70 -8.69 -6.98
CA PRO A 155 2.31 -8.70 -7.45
C PRO A 155 1.25 -9.20 -6.44
N ALA A 156 1.36 -8.88 -5.14
CA ALA A 156 0.47 -9.36 -4.08
C ALA A 156 0.51 -10.90 -3.93
N GLU A 157 1.68 -11.42 -3.57
CA GLU A 157 1.93 -12.86 -3.44
C GLU A 157 2.26 -13.22 -1.99
N VAL A 158 1.54 -14.18 -1.42
CA VAL A 158 1.90 -14.79 -0.15
C VAL A 158 3.12 -15.67 -0.38
N LYS A 159 4.22 -15.37 0.32
CA LYS A 159 5.44 -16.19 0.27
C LYS A 159 5.37 -17.34 1.24
N GLU A 160 4.91 -17.08 2.46
CA GLU A 160 4.78 -18.08 3.51
C GLU A 160 3.92 -17.56 4.67
N LEU A 161 3.47 -18.49 5.50
CA LEU A 161 2.87 -18.22 6.79
C LEU A 161 3.86 -18.63 7.88
N VAL A 162 4.41 -17.64 8.59
CA VAL A 162 5.44 -17.84 9.60
C VAL A 162 4.79 -18.10 10.94
N THR A 163 4.98 -19.30 11.48
CA THR A 163 4.44 -19.63 12.81
C THR A 163 5.09 -18.76 13.88
N ILE A 164 4.27 -18.13 14.72
CA ILE A 164 4.77 -17.33 15.84
C ILE A 164 5.33 -18.29 16.90
N PRO A 165 6.61 -18.16 17.29
CA PRO A 165 7.18 -19.03 18.32
C PRO A 165 6.42 -18.91 19.64
N THR A 166 6.26 -20.03 20.35
CA THR A 166 5.43 -20.11 21.57
C THR A 166 5.93 -19.25 22.72
N HIS A 167 7.19 -18.83 22.71
CA HIS A 167 7.79 -17.92 23.69
C HIS A 167 7.65 -16.43 23.32
N ILE A 168 7.12 -16.11 22.13
CA ILE A 168 6.93 -14.74 21.64
C ILE A 168 5.43 -14.41 21.64
N ARG A 169 5.09 -13.19 22.05
CA ARG A 169 3.73 -12.63 21.96
C ARG A 169 3.79 -11.21 21.44
N PHE A 170 2.80 -10.83 20.66
CA PHE A 170 2.61 -9.46 20.17
C PHE A 170 1.44 -8.82 20.90
N TRP A 171 1.61 -7.56 21.29
CA TRP A 171 0.58 -6.78 21.97
C TRP A 171 0.31 -5.51 21.17
N GLY A 172 -0.94 -5.31 20.76
CA GLY A 172 -1.40 -4.03 20.23
C GLY A 172 -1.88 -3.15 21.39
N ILE A 173 -1.31 -1.97 21.54
CA ILE A 173 -1.69 -1.00 22.57
C ILE A 173 -2.22 0.24 21.86
N ASP A 174 -3.51 0.55 22.06
CA ASP A 174 -4.11 1.79 21.54
C ASP A 174 -3.50 3.00 22.26
N SER A 175 -2.93 3.94 21.50
CA SER A 175 -2.35 5.17 22.04
C SER A 175 -3.39 6.09 22.69
N GLY A 176 -4.69 5.87 22.43
CA GLY A 176 -5.78 6.74 22.88
C GLY A 176 -5.88 8.03 22.06
N ILE A 177 -4.93 8.30 21.16
CA ILE A 177 -4.93 9.47 20.30
C ILE A 177 -5.87 9.21 19.12
N ARG A 178 -6.82 10.12 18.92
CA ARG A 178 -7.62 10.19 17.70
C ARG A 178 -6.88 11.15 16.79
N HIS A 179 -6.28 10.65 15.71
CA HIS A 179 -5.52 11.48 14.77
C HIS A 179 -6.40 12.62 14.22
N SER A 180 -6.25 13.81 14.79
CA SER A 180 -6.61 15.06 14.16
C SER A 180 -5.31 15.84 13.97
N VAL A 181 -4.76 15.79 12.76
CA VAL A 181 -3.82 16.78 12.20
C VAL A 181 -2.49 16.95 12.97
N GLY A 182 -1.48 16.16 12.63
CA GLY A 182 -0.11 16.33 13.17
C GLY A 182 0.99 15.79 12.25
N GLY A 183 0.79 14.60 11.66
CA GLY A 183 1.65 14.03 10.62
C GLY A 183 1.30 14.52 9.21
N THR A 184 2.24 14.37 8.27
CA THR A 184 1.93 14.51 6.84
C THR A 184 0.90 13.47 6.45
N ASP A 185 -0.10 13.83 5.64
CA ASP A 185 -1.04 12.82 5.15
C ASP A 185 -0.30 11.75 4.35
N TYR A 186 -0.79 10.51 4.44
CA TYR A 186 -0.20 9.36 3.77
C TYR A 186 0.03 9.60 2.27
N GLY A 187 -0.86 10.34 1.61
CA GLY A 187 -0.73 10.69 0.19
C GLY A 187 0.54 11.48 -0.11
N SER A 188 0.91 12.41 0.78
CA SER A 188 2.13 13.21 0.64
C SER A 188 3.40 12.39 0.79
N VAL A 189 3.41 11.45 1.74
CA VAL A 189 4.55 10.54 1.96
C VAL A 189 4.70 9.60 0.75
N ARG A 190 3.58 9.10 0.22
CA ARG A 190 3.57 8.32 -1.03
C ARG A 190 4.14 9.13 -2.20
N ILE A 191 3.65 10.35 -2.43
CA ILE A 191 4.17 11.24 -3.49
C ILE A 191 5.68 11.41 -3.33
N GLY A 192 6.15 11.77 -2.12
CA GLY A 192 7.56 11.91 -1.80
C GLY A 192 8.41 10.68 -2.12
N THR A 193 7.89 9.49 -1.80
CA THR A 193 8.52 8.19 -2.08
C THR A 193 8.69 7.98 -3.58
N PHE A 194 7.64 8.24 -4.38
CA PHE A 194 7.68 8.09 -5.83
C PHE A 194 8.53 9.17 -6.51
N MET A 195 8.57 10.40 -5.97
CA MET A 195 9.50 11.44 -6.41
C MET A 195 10.94 10.98 -6.28
N GLY A 196 11.35 10.45 -5.12
CA GLY A 196 12.71 9.97 -4.95
C GLY A 196 13.03 8.72 -5.77
N ARG A 197 12.05 7.82 -5.99
CA ARG A 197 12.19 6.72 -6.98
C ARG A 197 12.49 7.24 -8.38
N LYS A 198 11.78 8.27 -8.85
CA LYS A 198 12.02 8.91 -10.16
C LYS A 198 13.43 9.52 -10.23
N MET A 199 13.85 10.21 -9.17
CA MET A 199 15.20 10.79 -9.07
C MET A 199 16.30 9.71 -9.12
N ILE A 200 16.15 8.62 -8.35
CA ILE A 200 17.07 7.48 -8.39
C ILE A 200 17.15 6.89 -9.79
N LYS A 201 16.01 6.65 -10.44
CA LYS A 201 15.93 6.11 -11.81
C LYS A 201 16.67 7.00 -12.81
N SER A 202 16.49 8.31 -12.71
CA SER A 202 17.18 9.29 -13.55
C SER A 202 18.70 9.31 -13.30
N ALA A 203 19.11 9.34 -12.04
CA ALA A 203 20.52 9.33 -11.65
C ALA A 203 21.24 8.04 -12.08
N ALA A 204 20.59 6.88 -11.92
CA ALA A 204 21.09 5.59 -12.36
C ALA A 204 21.24 5.55 -13.90
N SER A 205 20.27 6.06 -14.64
CA SER A 205 20.33 6.16 -16.11
C SER A 205 21.49 7.06 -16.58
N ALA A 206 21.72 8.19 -15.90
CA ALA A 206 22.85 9.07 -16.20
C ALA A 206 24.21 8.42 -15.89
N LEU A 207 24.31 7.68 -14.77
CA LEU A 207 25.50 6.90 -14.42
C LEU A 207 25.78 5.78 -15.43
N LEU A 208 24.73 5.06 -15.84
CA LEU A 208 24.80 3.99 -16.83
C LEU A 208 25.33 4.53 -18.17
N SER A 209 24.76 5.64 -18.66
CA SER A 209 25.21 6.27 -19.91
C SER A 209 26.68 6.69 -19.86
N ARG A 210 27.15 7.24 -18.72
CA ARG A 210 28.57 7.58 -18.54
C ARG A 210 29.46 6.35 -18.55
N SER A 211 29.08 5.31 -17.80
CA SER A 211 29.86 4.06 -17.71
C SER A 211 29.96 3.36 -19.07
N LEU A 212 28.87 3.30 -19.85
CA LEU A 212 28.90 2.73 -21.21
C LEU A 212 29.80 3.53 -22.16
N ALA A 213 29.81 4.87 -22.05
CA ALA A 213 30.70 5.71 -22.85
C ALA A 213 32.18 5.47 -22.50
N THR A 214 32.50 5.36 -21.21
CA THR A 214 33.87 5.06 -20.74
C THR A 214 34.33 3.67 -21.17
N ASN A 215 33.48 2.64 -21.08
CA ASN A 215 33.83 1.28 -21.53
C ASN A 215 34.07 1.22 -23.05
N THR A 216 33.32 2.00 -23.83
CA THR A 216 33.54 2.09 -25.28
C THR A 216 34.92 2.67 -25.61
N LEU A 217 35.38 3.65 -24.83
CA LEU A 217 36.72 4.24 -24.97
C LEU A 217 37.82 3.24 -24.54
N HIS A 218 37.66 2.55 -23.40
CA HIS A 218 38.63 1.55 -22.95
C HIS A 218 38.77 0.37 -23.93
N GLN A 219 37.66 -0.09 -24.53
CA GLN A 219 37.70 -1.10 -25.59
C GLN A 219 38.41 -0.60 -26.86
N ALA A 220 38.25 0.68 -27.22
CA ALA A 220 38.96 1.29 -28.34
C ALA A 220 40.47 1.42 -28.08
N ASP A 221 40.88 1.62 -26.83
CA ASP A 221 42.27 1.70 -26.38
C ASP A 221 42.90 0.31 -26.06
N GLY A 222 42.17 -0.79 -26.28
CA GLY A 222 42.67 -2.15 -26.10
C GLY A 222 42.77 -2.61 -24.63
N MET A 223 42.10 -1.92 -23.71
CA MET A 223 41.95 -2.34 -22.32
C MET A 223 40.69 -3.20 -22.16
N ASN A 224 40.80 -4.37 -21.53
CA ASN A 224 39.63 -5.16 -21.15
C ASN A 224 38.92 -4.50 -19.98
N SER A 225 37.58 -4.51 -19.98
CA SER A 225 36.78 -4.16 -18.80
C SER A 225 36.96 -5.25 -17.74
N ASP A 226 37.28 -4.84 -16.51
CA ASP A 226 37.39 -5.77 -15.38
C ASP A 226 35.98 -6.28 -14.98
N GLU A 227 35.87 -7.51 -14.44
CA GLU A 227 34.60 -8.13 -14.01
C GLU A 227 33.78 -7.22 -13.05
N ILE A 228 34.46 -6.40 -12.26
CA ILE A 228 33.86 -5.43 -11.32
C ILE A 228 33.11 -4.30 -12.08
N GLU A 229 33.58 -3.90 -13.26
CA GLU A 229 32.92 -2.88 -14.09
C GLU A 229 31.65 -3.43 -14.75
N GLU A 230 31.68 -4.70 -15.16
CA GLU A 230 30.51 -5.38 -15.75
C GLU A 230 29.39 -5.55 -14.71
N ASP A 231 29.71 -6.00 -13.50
CA ASP A 231 28.75 -6.10 -12.39
C ASP A 231 28.15 -4.74 -12.03
N GLY A 232 28.97 -3.67 -12.05
CA GLY A 232 28.52 -2.29 -11.85
C GLY A 232 27.50 -1.84 -12.91
N ILE A 233 27.71 -2.19 -14.17
CA ILE A 233 26.79 -1.89 -15.28
C ILE A 233 25.48 -2.66 -15.13
N VAL A 234 25.53 -3.95 -14.75
CA VAL A 234 24.33 -4.75 -14.52
C VAL A 234 23.48 -4.17 -13.38
N LEU A 235 24.12 -3.77 -12.28
CA LEU A 235 23.43 -3.09 -11.18
C LEU A 235 22.78 -1.78 -11.65
N LEU A 236 23.52 -0.94 -12.37
CA LEU A 236 23.00 0.33 -12.89
C LEU A 236 21.85 0.12 -13.89
N LYS A 237 21.87 -0.94 -14.71
CA LYS A 237 20.74 -1.30 -15.58
C LYS A 237 19.48 -1.58 -14.76
N ASN A 238 19.59 -2.39 -13.71
CA ASN A 238 18.46 -2.69 -12.82
C ASN A 238 17.97 -1.42 -12.09
N GLU A 239 18.87 -0.56 -11.66
CA GLU A 239 18.59 0.71 -10.97
C GLU A 239 18.06 1.80 -11.91
N SER A 240 18.29 1.70 -13.22
CA SER A 240 17.77 2.60 -14.26
C SER A 240 16.33 2.29 -14.66
N SER A 241 15.79 1.17 -14.20
CA SER A 241 14.36 0.87 -14.23
C SER A 241 13.94 0.12 -12.97
N PRO A 242 14.10 0.73 -11.79
CA PRO A 242 13.68 0.09 -10.57
C PRO A 242 12.16 0.15 -10.53
N ASP A 243 11.53 -1.00 -10.78
CA ASP A 243 10.09 -1.14 -10.60
C ASP A 243 9.72 -0.77 -9.16
N TYR A 244 10.57 -1.14 -8.19
CA TYR A 244 10.35 -0.94 -6.76
C TYR A 244 11.63 -0.53 -6.01
N LEU A 245 11.50 0.44 -5.08
CA LEU A 245 12.61 0.88 -4.23
C LEU A 245 13.18 -0.26 -3.37
N CYS A 246 12.34 -1.20 -2.94
CA CYS A 246 12.74 -2.36 -2.15
C CYS A 246 13.78 -3.27 -2.83
N ASN A 247 14.01 -3.11 -4.14
CA ASN A 247 15.03 -3.85 -4.88
C ASN A 247 16.44 -3.24 -4.72
N LEU A 248 16.54 -2.01 -4.22
CA LEU A 248 17.82 -1.43 -3.82
C LEU A 248 18.26 -2.00 -2.48
N SER A 249 19.54 -2.28 -2.34
CA SER A 249 20.13 -2.59 -1.03
C SER A 249 20.40 -1.29 -0.24
N THR A 250 20.43 -1.40 1.08
CA THR A 250 20.72 -0.27 1.97
C THR A 250 22.10 0.33 1.71
N HIS A 251 23.13 -0.50 1.53
CA HIS A 251 24.48 -0.03 1.23
C HIS A 251 24.54 0.73 -0.10
N ARG A 252 23.83 0.24 -1.12
CA ARG A 252 23.84 0.84 -2.45
C ARG A 252 23.14 2.18 -2.46
N TYR A 253 22.01 2.27 -1.76
CA TYR A 253 21.33 3.54 -1.51
C TYR A 253 22.24 4.57 -0.84
N GLU A 254 22.90 4.22 0.26
CA GLU A 254 23.77 5.14 1.00
C GLU A 254 25.01 5.58 0.19
N ALA A 255 25.61 4.65 -0.54
CA ALA A 255 26.81 4.93 -1.32
C ALA A 255 26.56 5.86 -2.51
N VAL A 256 25.40 5.72 -3.18
CA VAL A 256 25.16 6.35 -4.49
C VAL A 256 24.07 7.42 -4.45
N TYR A 257 22.96 7.18 -3.72
CA TYR A 257 21.73 7.94 -3.89
C TYR A 257 21.37 8.85 -2.72
N ALA A 258 21.70 8.47 -1.49
CA ALA A 258 21.29 9.21 -0.29
C ALA A 258 21.71 10.70 -0.32
N LYS A 259 22.91 10.98 -0.82
CA LYS A 259 23.47 12.34 -0.86
C LYS A 259 22.89 13.23 -1.97
N ILE A 260 22.32 12.64 -3.02
CA ILE A 260 21.77 13.41 -4.15
C ILE A 260 20.29 13.72 -3.99
N LEU A 261 19.58 12.96 -3.14
CA LEU A 261 18.17 13.21 -2.87
C LEU A 261 18.03 14.39 -1.90
N PRO A 262 17.21 15.41 -2.22
CA PRO A 262 16.93 16.50 -1.31
C PRO A 262 16.08 16.02 -0.14
N GLU A 263 16.14 16.69 1.01
CA GLU A 263 15.24 16.40 2.13
C GLU A 263 13.77 16.60 1.73
N CYS A 264 13.49 17.72 1.07
CA CYS A 264 12.18 18.04 0.54
C CYS A 264 12.29 18.77 -0.82
N MET A 265 11.20 18.78 -1.58
CA MET A 265 11.12 19.47 -2.88
C MET A 265 9.71 20.02 -3.12
N LEU A 266 9.62 21.22 -3.71
CA LEU A 266 8.36 21.80 -4.17
C LEU A 266 7.82 21.02 -5.38
N GLY A 267 6.52 20.75 -5.42
CA GLY A 267 5.87 20.03 -6.50
C GLY A 267 6.15 20.63 -7.87
N GLU A 268 6.05 21.96 -8.01
CA GLU A 268 6.36 22.67 -9.26
C GLU A 268 7.80 22.43 -9.74
N THR A 269 8.79 22.58 -8.84
CA THR A 269 10.21 22.32 -9.15
C THR A 269 10.44 20.87 -9.60
N PHE A 270 9.74 19.91 -9.01
CA PHE A 270 9.83 18.52 -9.44
C PHE A 270 9.22 18.30 -10.83
N LEU A 271 8.03 18.88 -11.08
CA LEU A 271 7.32 18.74 -12.35
C LEU A 271 8.10 19.38 -13.51
N GLU A 272 8.76 20.50 -13.27
CA GLU A 272 9.67 21.13 -14.24
C GLU A 272 10.84 20.20 -14.62
N ALA A 273 11.39 19.45 -13.65
CA ALA A 273 12.54 18.58 -13.87
C ALA A 273 12.19 17.17 -14.39
N TYR A 274 11.03 16.63 -14.01
CA TYR A 274 10.70 15.21 -14.20
C TYR A 274 9.35 14.93 -14.86
N THR A 275 8.52 15.96 -15.08
CA THR A 275 7.15 15.90 -15.63
C THR A 275 6.13 15.19 -14.73
N ASP A 276 6.45 14.03 -14.18
CA ASP A 276 5.61 13.25 -13.26
C ASP A 276 6.44 12.31 -12.36
N HIS A 277 5.79 11.70 -11.36
CA HIS A 277 6.37 10.72 -10.45
C HIS A 277 6.00 9.26 -10.77
N ASN A 278 5.18 9.03 -11.81
CA ASN A 278 4.73 7.69 -12.27
C ASN A 278 4.06 6.83 -11.19
N ASP A 279 3.24 7.44 -10.33
CA ASP A 279 2.31 6.74 -9.45
C ASP A 279 0.89 6.81 -10.04
N PRO A 280 0.20 5.68 -10.28
CA PRO A 280 -1.14 5.71 -10.87
C PRO A 280 -2.23 6.20 -9.90
N VAL A 281 -1.93 6.36 -8.60
CA VAL A 281 -2.93 6.62 -7.55
C VAL A 281 -2.88 8.05 -7.01
N THR A 282 -1.78 8.77 -7.19
CA THR A 282 -1.61 10.12 -6.64
C THR A 282 -1.23 11.14 -7.70
N VAL A 283 -1.56 12.41 -7.45
CA VAL A 283 -1.23 13.54 -8.31
C VAL A 283 -0.44 14.56 -7.50
N ILE A 284 0.64 15.09 -8.08
CA ILE A 284 1.45 16.13 -7.44
C ILE A 284 0.69 17.46 -7.49
N ASP A 285 0.56 18.11 -6.33
CA ASP A 285 0.15 19.51 -6.24
C ASP A 285 1.39 20.40 -6.44
N PRO A 286 1.44 21.23 -7.50
CA PRO A 286 2.59 22.10 -7.75
C PRO A 286 2.92 23.04 -6.59
N LYS A 287 1.92 23.43 -5.80
CA LYS A 287 2.05 24.42 -4.72
C LYS A 287 2.50 23.81 -3.39
N ARG A 288 2.61 22.48 -3.32
CA ARG A 288 2.92 21.75 -2.09
C ARG A 288 4.38 21.32 -2.06
N THR A 289 5.00 21.40 -0.88
CA THR A 289 6.31 20.82 -0.62
C THR A 289 6.17 19.40 -0.07
N TYR A 290 6.94 18.47 -0.62
CA TYR A 290 6.94 17.07 -0.24
C TYR A 290 8.29 16.69 0.37
N GLY A 291 8.29 15.91 1.45
CA GLY A 291 9.50 15.22 1.90
C GLY A 291 9.90 14.16 0.86
N VAL A 292 11.18 14.04 0.53
CA VAL A 292 11.66 13.14 -0.53
C VAL A 292 12.63 12.10 0.02
N ARG A 293 13.69 12.53 0.72
CA ARG A 293 14.76 11.63 1.18
C ARG A 293 14.24 10.57 2.16
N SER A 294 13.61 10.96 3.26
CA SER A 294 13.13 10.01 4.28
C SER A 294 12.08 9.04 3.73
N PRO A 295 11.01 9.49 3.03
CA PRO A 295 10.04 8.58 2.41
C PRO A 295 10.65 7.61 1.40
N THR A 296 11.68 8.03 0.66
CA THR A 296 12.41 7.16 -0.28
C THR A 296 13.29 6.13 0.44
N LYS A 297 13.94 6.55 1.53
CA LYS A 297 14.79 5.68 2.36
C LYS A 297 14.00 4.58 3.05
N HIS A 298 12.80 4.88 3.52
CA HIS A 298 11.99 3.96 4.32
C HIS A 298 11.76 2.59 3.67
N PRO A 299 11.16 2.45 2.48
CA PRO A 299 10.88 1.13 1.90
C PRO A 299 12.14 0.30 1.64
N ILE A 300 13.29 0.95 1.35
CA ILE A 300 14.58 0.28 1.14
C ILE A 300 15.05 -0.39 2.44
N TYR A 301 15.06 0.37 3.53
CA TYR A 301 15.47 -0.12 4.84
C TYR A 301 14.44 -1.04 5.49
N GLU A 302 13.16 -0.76 5.29
CA GLU A 302 12.06 -1.56 5.83
C GLU A 302 12.04 -2.96 5.23
N ASN A 303 12.29 -3.09 3.92
CA ASN A 303 12.45 -4.39 3.28
C ASN A 303 13.61 -5.21 3.89
N PHE A 304 14.73 -4.56 4.23
CA PHE A 304 15.82 -5.21 4.94
C PHE A 304 15.39 -5.63 6.36
N ARG A 305 14.76 -4.74 7.12
CA ARG A 305 14.28 -5.01 8.48
C ARG A 305 13.28 -6.16 8.51
N VAL A 306 12.31 -6.21 7.59
CA VAL A 306 11.33 -7.31 7.48
C VAL A 306 12.02 -8.64 7.22
N LYS A 307 12.98 -8.69 6.29
CA LYS A 307 13.76 -9.91 6.01
C LYS A 307 14.59 -10.36 7.22
N ALA A 308 15.24 -9.41 7.90
CA ALA A 308 16.01 -9.69 9.11
C ALA A 308 15.12 -10.16 10.26
N PHE A 309 13.97 -9.51 10.46
CA PHE A 309 13.00 -9.85 11.49
C PHE A 309 12.46 -11.28 11.29
N LYS A 310 12.05 -11.62 10.06
CA LYS A 310 11.64 -12.98 9.69
C LYS A 310 12.73 -14.01 10.00
N ALA A 311 13.97 -13.75 9.58
CA ALA A 311 15.08 -14.67 9.78
C ALA A 311 15.41 -14.87 11.27
N LEU A 312 15.33 -13.80 12.07
CA LEU A 312 15.51 -13.85 13.50
C LEU A 312 14.35 -14.51 14.22
N LEU A 313 13.11 -14.40 13.73
CA LEU A 313 11.94 -14.97 14.38
C LEU A 313 12.03 -16.49 14.53
N THR A 314 12.70 -17.18 13.60
CA THR A 314 12.91 -18.64 13.62
C THR A 314 14.29 -19.06 14.13
N ALA A 315 15.12 -18.10 14.57
CA ALA A 315 16.43 -18.37 15.13
C ALA A 315 16.35 -19.03 16.52
N THR A 316 17.51 -19.47 17.02
CA THR A 316 17.64 -20.08 18.35
C THR A 316 17.15 -19.13 19.45
N THR A 317 16.27 -19.66 20.32
CA THR A 317 15.72 -18.92 21.46
C THR A 317 16.82 -18.46 22.40
N THR A 318 17.02 -17.14 22.44
CA THR A 318 18.00 -16.44 23.29
C THR A 318 17.47 -15.05 23.64
N ASP A 319 17.96 -14.44 24.72
CA ASP A 319 17.62 -13.06 25.05
C ASP A 319 18.10 -12.10 23.95
N ASP A 320 19.26 -12.37 23.35
CA ASP A 320 19.81 -11.59 22.23
C ASP A 320 18.89 -11.60 21.00
N GLN A 321 18.21 -12.72 20.72
CA GLN A 321 17.21 -12.80 19.66
C GLN A 321 16.06 -11.84 19.93
N LEU A 322 15.50 -11.85 21.14
CA LEU A 322 14.38 -10.98 21.51
C LEU A 322 14.79 -9.50 21.48
N SER A 323 15.98 -9.17 21.99
CA SER A 323 16.54 -7.83 21.92
C SER A 323 16.73 -7.37 20.48
N ALA A 324 17.24 -8.23 19.59
CA ALA A 324 17.41 -7.91 18.18
C ALA A 324 16.08 -7.71 17.43
N LEU A 325 15.07 -8.56 17.71
CA LEU A 325 13.71 -8.38 17.17
C LEU A 325 13.09 -7.06 17.64
N GLY A 326 13.23 -6.73 18.93
CA GLY A 326 12.75 -5.47 19.50
C GLY A 326 13.46 -4.24 18.88
N GLU A 327 14.77 -4.33 18.68
CA GLU A 327 15.56 -3.26 18.03
C GLU A 327 15.10 -3.01 16.59
N LEU A 328 14.83 -4.06 15.81
CA LEU A 328 14.28 -3.92 14.45
C LEU A 328 12.90 -3.23 14.46
N MET A 329 12.03 -3.57 15.41
CA MET A 329 10.73 -2.91 15.56
C MET A 329 10.89 -1.44 15.96
N TYR A 330 11.83 -1.12 16.84
CA TYR A 330 12.12 0.25 17.25
C TYR A 330 12.66 1.09 16.08
N GLN A 331 13.57 0.53 15.28
CA GLN A 331 14.08 1.18 14.07
C GLN A 331 13.00 1.38 13.00
N CYS A 332 12.06 0.44 12.86
CA CYS A 332 10.88 0.60 12.02
C CYS A 332 10.06 1.81 12.48
N HIS A 333 9.72 1.88 13.77
CA HIS A 333 8.97 2.99 14.36
C HIS A 333 9.67 4.35 14.13
N TYR A 334 10.97 4.43 14.41
CA TYR A 334 11.75 5.65 14.14
C TYR A 334 11.71 6.04 12.65
N SER A 335 11.90 5.07 11.76
CA SER A 335 11.85 5.31 10.31
C SER A 335 10.46 5.76 9.84
N TYR A 336 9.40 5.30 10.48
CA TYR A 336 8.02 5.67 10.18
C TYR A 336 7.73 7.13 10.58
N ASN A 337 8.18 7.51 11.77
CA ASN A 337 8.10 8.89 12.27
C ASN A 337 8.91 9.85 11.40
N ASP A 338 10.12 9.46 10.98
CA ASP A 338 10.99 10.26 10.11
C ASP A 338 10.38 10.53 8.73
N CYS A 339 9.48 9.65 8.26
CA CYS A 339 8.71 9.86 7.04
C CYS A 339 7.46 10.73 7.23
N GLY A 340 7.15 11.11 8.47
CA GLY A 340 5.96 11.89 8.82
C GLY A 340 4.68 11.08 8.95
N LEU A 341 4.76 9.77 9.17
CA LEU A 341 3.60 8.87 9.31
C LEU A 341 3.27 8.45 10.75
N GLY A 342 4.15 8.71 11.72
CA GLY A 342 3.90 8.39 13.13
C GLY A 342 3.65 9.61 14.01
#